data_AF-A0A077UH88-F1
#
_entry.id   AF-A0A077UH88-F1
#
_cell.length_a   1.000
_cell.length_b   1.000
_cell.length_c   1.000
_cell.angle_alpha   90.00
_cell.angle_beta   90.00
_cell.angle_gamma   90.00
#
_symmetry.space_group_name_H-M   'P 1'
#
loop_
_entity.id
_entity.type
_entity.pdbx_description
1 polymer ?
#
loop_
_entity_poly.entity_id
_entity_poly.type
_entity_poly.pdbx_seq_one_letter_code
_entity_poly.pdbx_strand_id
1 'polypeptide(L)'
;MLQNKENKYTLNFIKTLKKRIGIDDTNQDEQLEVIIDNVKQELLAMLPTIEETVPEEIEFIVVEVATKRFNRIGAEGMSSEAQDGRSSSYESNDFEEYKGILNNLYFKDEKKGFVNFY
;
A
#
# COMPACT_ATOMS: atom_id res chain seq x y z
N MET A 1 13.69 8.25 20.25
CA MET A 1 12.38 7.64 20.59
C MET A 1 11.51 7.39 19.35
N LEU A 2 11.50 8.30 18.37
CA LEU A 2 10.77 8.13 17.09
C LEU A 2 11.31 6.99 16.22
N GLN A 3 12.64 6.91 16.02
CA GLN A 3 13.30 5.83 15.26
C GLN A 3 12.95 4.41 15.76
N ASN A 4 12.77 4.23 17.08
CA ASN A 4 12.40 2.92 17.64
C ASN A 4 10.93 2.57 17.40
N LYS A 5 10.05 3.56 17.22
CA LYS A 5 8.64 3.35 16.86
C LYS A 5 8.50 3.02 15.38
N GLU A 6 9.14 3.78 14.50
CA GLU A 6 9.15 3.49 13.06
C GLU A 6 9.71 2.10 12.76
N ASN A 7 10.83 1.74 13.38
CA ASN A 7 11.46 0.45 13.16
C ASN A 7 10.56 -0.71 13.63
N LYS A 8 9.85 -0.55 14.75
CA LYS A 8 8.84 -1.51 15.21
C LYS A 8 7.65 -1.63 14.25
N TYR A 9 7.25 -0.53 13.61
CA TYR A 9 6.11 -0.49 12.70
C TYR A 9 6.44 -1.15 11.36
N THR A 10 7.62 -0.86 10.79
CA THR A 10 8.13 -1.55 9.59
C THR A 10 8.28 -3.06 9.83
N LEU A 11 8.79 -3.47 11.00
CA LEU A 11 8.86 -4.89 11.38
C LEU A 11 7.48 -5.56 11.43
N ASN A 12 6.40 -4.82 11.73
CA ASN A 12 5.04 -5.36 11.72
C ASN A 12 4.55 -5.63 10.29
N PHE A 13 4.82 -4.72 9.37
CA PHE A 13 4.47 -4.89 7.95
C PHE A 13 5.19 -6.07 7.31
N ILE A 14 6.51 -6.17 7.47
CA ILE A 14 7.30 -7.28 6.92
C ILE A 14 6.77 -8.61 7.45
N LYS A 15 6.57 -8.71 8.78
CA LYS A 15 6.06 -9.93 9.40
C LYS A 15 4.69 -10.33 8.88
N THR A 16 3.79 -9.36 8.68
CA THR A 16 2.43 -9.62 8.18
C THR A 16 2.45 -10.00 6.71
N LEU A 17 3.26 -9.31 5.90
CA LEU A 17 3.45 -9.58 4.49
C LEU A 17 4.04 -10.98 4.26
N LYS A 18 5.11 -11.35 4.96
CA LYS A 18 5.70 -12.70 4.94
C LYS A 18 4.69 -13.81 5.21
N LYS A 19 3.87 -13.64 6.25
CA LYS A 19 2.79 -14.58 6.55
C LYS A 19 1.77 -14.68 5.42
N ARG A 20 1.47 -13.58 4.74
CA ARG A 20 0.52 -13.52 3.63
C ARG A 20 1.02 -14.27 2.40
N ILE A 21 2.33 -14.17 2.10
CA ILE A 21 2.96 -14.81 0.94
C ILE A 21 3.57 -16.19 1.25
N GLY A 22 3.49 -16.66 2.50
CA GLY A 22 3.96 -17.98 2.91
C GLY A 22 5.48 -18.11 3.02
N ILE A 23 6.19 -17.01 3.29
CA ILE A 23 7.65 -17.00 3.49
C ILE A 23 7.94 -16.94 4.99
N ASP A 24 8.87 -17.77 5.46
CA ASP A 24 9.33 -17.83 6.85
C ASP A 24 10.81 -17.50 7.05
N ASP A 25 11.58 -17.39 5.95
CA ASP A 25 12.98 -16.98 5.95
C ASP A 25 13.15 -15.44 5.84
N THR A 26 14.40 -14.97 5.69
CA THR A 26 14.76 -13.55 5.57
C THR A 26 15.36 -13.18 4.22
N ASN A 27 15.24 -14.03 3.21
CA ASN A 27 15.97 -13.88 1.95
C ASN A 27 15.46 -12.71 1.11
N GLN A 28 14.19 -12.33 1.26
CA GLN A 28 13.57 -11.25 0.50
C GLN A 28 13.33 -9.99 1.34
N ASP A 29 13.86 -9.88 2.56
CA ASP A 29 13.49 -8.82 3.51
C ASP A 29 13.78 -7.42 2.96
N GLU A 30 14.96 -7.22 2.38
CA GLU A 30 15.35 -5.95 1.75
C GLU A 30 14.39 -5.58 0.59
N GLN A 31 13.99 -6.57 -0.22
CA GLN A 31 13.04 -6.34 -1.31
C GLN A 31 11.64 -5.99 -0.77
N LEU A 32 11.19 -6.70 0.27
CA LEU A 32 9.90 -6.45 0.93
C LEU A 32 9.90 -5.07 1.58
N GLU A 33 11.00 -4.66 2.22
CA GLU A 33 11.18 -3.31 2.79
C GLU A 33 11.00 -2.22 1.75
N VAL A 34 11.71 -2.32 0.62
CA VAL A 34 11.61 -1.34 -0.48
C VAL A 34 10.18 -1.27 -1.03
N ILE A 35 9.52 -2.42 -1.21
CA ILE A 35 8.13 -2.44 -1.68
C ILE A 35 7.21 -1.77 -0.66
N ILE A 36 7.31 -2.15 0.62
CA ILE A 36 6.48 -1.60 1.70
C ILE A 36 6.65 -0.08 1.81
N ASP A 37 7.89 0.41 1.78
CA ASP A 37 8.16 1.84 1.93
C ASP A 37 7.66 2.67 0.74
N ASN A 38 7.76 2.15 -0.48
CA ASN A 38 7.16 2.80 -1.65
C ASN A 38 5.63 2.84 -1.54
N VAL A 39 5.00 1.72 -1.15
CA VAL A 39 3.55 1.63 -0.99
C VAL A 39 3.05 2.56 0.12
N LYS A 40 3.77 2.67 1.24
CA LYS A 40 3.46 3.62 2.32
C LYS A 40 3.51 5.06 1.81
N GLN A 41 4.59 5.44 1.13
CA GLN A 41 4.76 6.80 0.60
C GLN A 41 3.65 7.15 -0.41
N GLU A 42 3.30 6.23 -1.30
CA GLU A 42 2.20 6.42 -2.24
C GLU A 42 0.85 6.56 -1.54
N LEU A 43 0.56 5.71 -0.56
CA LEU A 43 -0.70 5.78 0.20
C LEU A 43 -0.81 7.10 0.99
N LEU A 44 0.28 7.55 1.61
CA LEU A 44 0.34 8.83 2.31
C LEU A 44 0.11 10.01 1.37
N ALA A 45 0.72 9.96 0.17
CA ALA A 45 0.53 10.99 -0.86
C ALA A 45 -0.92 11.04 -1.39
N MET A 46 -1.70 9.97 -1.22
CA MET A 46 -3.12 9.94 -1.57
C MET A 46 -4.03 10.53 -0.49
N LEU A 47 -3.55 10.82 0.72
CA LEU A 47 -4.37 11.41 1.78
C LEU A 47 -4.49 12.93 1.61
N PRO A 48 -5.63 13.54 2.00
CA PRO A 48 -5.82 14.99 1.91
C PRO A 48 -5.03 15.76 2.98
N THR A 49 -4.53 15.08 4.00
CA THR A 49 -3.73 15.61 5.09
C THR A 49 -2.30 15.07 5.04
N ILE A 50 -1.34 15.88 5.48
CA ILE A 50 0.04 15.45 5.62
C ILE A 50 0.14 14.61 6.88
N GLU A 51 0.26 13.30 6.71
CA GLU A 51 0.50 12.35 7.79
C GLU A 51 1.97 11.91 7.79
N GLU A 52 2.60 11.85 8.97
CA GLU A 52 3.92 11.22 9.13
C GLU A 52 3.79 9.69 9.04
N THR A 53 2.75 9.20 9.69
CA THR A 53 2.21 7.83 9.84
C THR A 53 1.29 7.30 8.75
N VAL A 54 1.36 6.05 8.25
CA VAL A 54 0.14 5.44 7.66
C VAL A 54 -0.85 5.20 8.81
N PRO A 55 -2.08 5.75 8.79
CA PRO A 55 -3.06 5.53 9.86
C PRO A 55 -3.48 4.06 10.01
N GLU A 56 -3.78 3.64 11.25
CA GLU A 56 -4.06 2.24 11.63
C GLU A 56 -5.24 1.66 10.81
N GLU A 57 -6.29 2.47 10.61
CA GLU A 57 -7.51 2.09 9.90
C GLU A 57 -7.29 1.73 8.42
N ILE A 58 -6.13 2.10 7.84
CA ILE A 58 -5.79 1.81 6.44
C ILE A 58 -4.45 1.09 6.28
N GLU A 59 -3.78 0.67 7.38
CA GLU A 59 -2.54 -0.11 7.33
C GLU A 59 -2.67 -1.37 6.44
N PHE A 60 -3.84 -2.01 6.45
CA PHE A 60 -4.09 -3.23 5.67
C PHE A 60 -3.88 -3.01 4.17
N ILE A 61 -4.12 -1.79 3.66
CA ILE A 61 -3.92 -1.45 2.24
C ILE A 61 -2.45 -1.65 1.87
N VAL A 62 -1.52 -1.26 2.75
CA VAL A 62 -0.08 -1.42 2.52
C VAL A 62 0.27 -2.89 2.31
N VAL A 63 -0.24 -3.78 3.17
CA VAL A 63 0.03 -5.22 3.10
C VAL A 63 -0.53 -5.82 1.80
N GLU A 64 -1.77 -5.50 1.45
CA GLU A 64 -2.41 -6.07 0.25
C GLU A 64 -1.75 -5.57 -1.05
N VAL A 65 -1.43 -4.27 -1.14
CA VAL A 65 -0.73 -3.71 -2.30
C VAL A 65 0.69 -4.25 -2.39
N ALA A 66 1.43 -4.30 -1.28
CA ALA A 66 2.78 -4.87 -1.26
C ALA A 66 2.77 -6.34 -1.68
N THR A 67 1.78 -7.12 -1.26
CA THR A 67 1.58 -8.53 -1.69
C THR A 67 1.43 -8.62 -3.20
N LYS A 68 0.56 -7.80 -3.80
CA LYS A 68 0.32 -7.77 -5.25
C LYS A 68 1.60 -7.42 -6.02
N ARG A 69 2.33 -6.40 -5.56
CA ARG A 69 3.59 -5.95 -6.17
C ARG A 69 4.69 -7.01 -6.09
N PHE A 70 4.87 -7.64 -4.93
CA PHE A 70 5.82 -8.73 -4.76
C PHE A 70 5.51 -9.91 -5.70
N ASN A 71 4.25 -10.34 -5.75
CA ASN A 71 3.82 -11.44 -6.62
C ASN A 71 4.02 -11.11 -8.11
N ARG A 72 3.76 -9.85 -8.52
CA ARG A 72 3.98 -9.39 -9.90
C ARG A 72 5.46 -9.46 -10.28
N ILE A 73 6.36 -8.98 -9.42
CA ILE A 73 7.82 -9.05 -9.65
C ILE A 73 8.29 -10.50 -9.75
N GLY A 74 7.81 -11.38 -8.86
CA GLY A 74 8.13 -12.81 -8.91
C GLY A 74 7.64 -13.48 -10.21
N ALA A 75 6.43 -13.15 -10.66
CA ALA A 75 5.88 -13.65 -11.91
C ALA A 75 6.62 -13.12 -13.15
N GLU A 76 7.07 -11.86 -13.15
CA GLU A 76 7.88 -11.28 -14.23
C GLU A 76 9.21 -12.03 -14.38
N GLY A 77 9.88 -12.34 -13.26
CA GLY A 77 11.11 -13.15 -13.25
C GLY A 77 10.90 -14.59 -13.76
N MET A 78 9.71 -15.16 -13.55
CA MET A 78 9.35 -16.48 -14.11
C MET A 78 8.90 -16.42 -15.57
N SER A 79 8.28 -15.32 -16.01
CA SER A 79 7.79 -15.15 -17.40
C SER A 79 8.83 -14.56 -18.35
N SER A 80 10.03 -14.25 -17.86
CA SER A 80 11.14 -13.70 -18.65
C SER A 80 11.59 -14.60 -19.82
N GLU A 81 11.09 -15.84 -19.92
CA GLU A 81 11.27 -16.72 -21.08
C GLU A 81 10.25 -16.50 -22.22
N ALA A 82 9.22 -15.67 -22.05
CA ALA A 82 8.31 -15.31 -23.13
C ALA A 82 7.67 -13.95 -22.87
N GLN A 83 8.19 -12.90 -23.52
CA GLN A 83 7.40 -11.98 -24.35
C GLN A 83 8.12 -10.64 -24.51
N ASP A 84 8.84 -10.54 -25.62
CA ASP A 84 9.20 -9.30 -26.28
C ASP A 84 7.93 -8.45 -26.54
N GLY A 85 7.94 -7.21 -26.09
CA GLY A 85 7.23 -6.12 -26.76
C GLY A 85 5.69 -6.03 -26.62
N ARG A 86 5.09 -6.15 -25.43
CA ARG A 86 3.74 -5.59 -25.21
C ARG A 86 3.60 -4.75 -23.93
N SER A 87 3.71 -3.45 -24.19
CA SER A 87 3.02 -2.33 -23.53
C SER A 87 3.19 -2.15 -22.02
N SER A 88 4.03 -1.15 -21.71
CA SER A 88 4.03 -0.27 -20.54
C SER A 88 2.69 0.43 -20.26
N SER A 89 1.56 -0.29 -20.29
CA SER A 89 0.21 0.24 -20.02
C SER A 89 -0.40 -0.33 -18.74
N TYR A 90 0.39 -0.99 -17.90
CA TYR A 90 0.00 -1.41 -16.55
C TYR A 90 0.46 -0.38 -15.50
N GLU A 91 0.40 0.91 -15.83
CA GLU A 91 0.60 1.97 -14.83
C GLU A 91 -0.53 1.90 -13.79
N SER A 92 -0.19 1.25 -12.68
CA SER A 92 -0.60 1.56 -11.30
C SER A 92 -2.10 1.74 -11.00
N ASN A 93 -2.88 0.67 -11.16
CA ASN A 93 -4.24 0.57 -10.57
C ASN A 93 -4.26 -0.09 -9.18
N ASP A 94 -3.09 -0.30 -8.54
CA ASP A 94 -2.99 -1.10 -7.31
C ASP A 94 -3.84 -0.55 -6.15
N PHE A 95 -4.16 0.76 -6.17
CA PHE A 95 -4.95 1.44 -5.15
C PHE A 95 -6.43 1.66 -5.49
N GLU A 96 -6.86 1.33 -6.71
CA GLU A 96 -8.20 1.69 -7.22
C GLU A 96 -9.33 1.10 -6.38
N GLU A 97 -9.20 -0.16 -6.00
CA GLU A 97 -10.18 -0.86 -5.17
C GLU A 97 -10.35 -0.23 -3.77
N TYR A 98 -9.36 0.54 -3.32
CA TYR A 98 -9.38 1.21 -2.03
C TYR A 98 -9.84 2.67 -2.10
N LYS A 99 -9.99 3.27 -3.30
CA LYS A 99 -10.47 4.65 -3.46
C LYS A 99 -11.80 4.89 -2.76
N GLY A 100 -12.72 3.93 -2.80
CA GLY A 100 -14.01 4.03 -2.10
C GLY A 100 -13.85 4.13 -0.57
N ILE A 101 -12.92 3.37 0.01
CA ILE A 101 -12.61 3.40 1.44
C ILE A 101 -11.95 4.73 1.81
N LEU A 102 -10.92 5.14 1.05
CA LEU A 102 -10.23 6.41 1.26
C LEU A 102 -11.21 7.59 1.17
N ASN A 103 -12.09 7.59 0.16
CA ASN A 103 -13.10 8.62 -0.01
C ASN A 103 -14.05 8.73 1.18
N ASN A 104 -14.52 7.59 1.71
CA ASN A 104 -15.44 7.60 2.85
C ASN A 104 -14.77 8.03 4.16
N LEU A 105 -13.48 7.71 4.34
CA LEU A 105 -12.74 8.03 5.57
C LEU A 105 -12.18 9.45 5.57
N TYR A 106 -11.62 9.92 4.45
CA TYR A 106 -10.81 11.14 4.41
C TYR A 106 -11.38 12.27 3.55
N PHE A 107 -12.21 11.95 2.54
CA PHE A 107 -12.70 12.94 1.56
C PHE A 107 -14.19 13.23 1.64
N LYS A 108 -14.87 12.72 2.67
CA LYS A 108 -16.30 12.92 2.83
C LYS A 108 -16.57 14.35 3.33
N ASP A 109 -16.73 15.28 2.39
CA ASP A 109 -17.28 16.60 2.69
C ASP A 109 -18.64 16.43 3.36
N GLU A 110 -18.74 16.81 4.64
CA GLU A 110 -20.04 17.13 5.24
C GLU A 110 -20.60 18.37 4.53
N LYS A 111 -21.18 18.22 3.35
CA LYS A 111 -22.27 19.12 2.95
C LYS A 111 -23.45 18.80 3.85
N LYS A 112 -23.37 19.18 5.13
CA LYS A 112 -24.53 19.49 5.96
C LYS A 112 -25.20 20.67 5.29
N GLY A 113 -26.10 20.38 4.35
CA GLY A 113 -27.00 21.38 3.80
C GLY A 113 -27.73 22.01 4.99
N PHE A 114 -27.45 23.28 5.27
CA PHE A 114 -28.23 24.04 6.23
C PHE A 114 -29.65 24.13 5.66
N VAL A 115 -30.58 23.32 6.19
CA VAL A 115 -32.00 23.46 5.89
C VAL A 115 -32.48 24.69 6.65
N ASN A 116 -32.58 25.82 5.96
CA ASN A 116 -33.30 26.99 6.48
C ASN A 116 -34.80 26.71 6.33
N PHE A 117 -35.49 26.54 7.46
CA PHE A 117 -36.94 26.61 7.50
C PHE A 117 -37.33 28.10 7.52
N TYR A 118 -38.07 28.54 6.50
CA TYR A 118 -38.71 29.86 6.42
C TYR A 118 -40.11 29.81 7.04
#